data_AF-A0A369UZH9-F1
#
_entry.id   AF-A0A369UZH9-F1
#
_cell.length_a   1.000
_cell.length_b   1.000
_cell.length_c   1.000
_cell.angle_alpha   90.00
_cell.angle_beta   90.00
_cell.angle_gamma   90.00
#
_symmetry.space_group_name_H-M   'P 1'
#
loop_
_entity.id
_entity.type
_entity.pdbx_description
1 polymer ?
#
loop_
_entity_poly.entity_id
_entity_poly.type
_entity_poly.pdbx_seq_one_letter_code
_entity_poly.pdbx_strand_id
1 'polypeptide(L)'
;MTARYCSLAQQPPPAFAPGLAAERVAALVGGQRMWAGGTVLHYCFLGGDTDDSVVPMRGTGRPRRDAWAGTEEQRDVVRDCFREWRDLGIGLVLTEVGDRSEAELRIGFQPGDGSWSAIGKDALHVGLNDRTMNFGWDLTAPGERATALHQIGHALGMLHEHQSPFAGILWDDEAVYTELAGPPNHWSRERTFHNILRKLDGDEANGPVWDPQSIMEYPFPSGLILEPEHYRSGLEPPGTLSAADKEFALRWYPPTGRPGPLVPFRSVPLGLGPGEQADFRLDPPETREYTVGTFGDSDAVVVVFEERDGVPRFLVGQDDGGTSGNAAIRARFVKGRRYVVRVRLYSSWGAGETAVMCW
;
A
#
# COMPACT_ATOMS: atom_id res chain seq x y z
N MET A 1 25.96 15.32 -1.72
CA MET A 1 26.03 14.18 -0.78
C MET A 1 25.49 12.98 -1.53
N THR A 2 26.05 11.78 -1.35
CA THR A 2 25.50 10.57 -1.99
C THR A 2 24.16 10.22 -1.37
N ALA A 3 23.12 10.09 -2.20
CA ALA A 3 21.74 9.87 -1.76
C ALA A 3 21.53 8.43 -1.25
N ARG A 4 20.65 8.29 -0.25
CA ARG A 4 20.16 6.98 0.22
C ARG A 4 18.81 6.74 -0.44
N TYR A 5 18.63 5.56 -1.00
CA TYR A 5 17.39 5.21 -1.69
C TYR A 5 16.61 4.15 -0.93
N CYS A 6 15.29 4.24 -1.01
CA CYS A 6 14.42 3.16 -0.57
C CYS A 6 14.57 1.94 -1.49
N SER A 7 14.45 0.75 -0.91
CA SER A 7 14.59 -0.49 -1.66
C SER A 7 13.41 -1.39 -1.40
N LEU A 8 12.44 -1.35 -2.31
CA LEU A 8 11.33 -2.27 -2.29
C LEU A 8 11.83 -3.70 -2.51
N ALA A 9 11.27 -4.63 -1.74
CA ALA A 9 11.46 -6.05 -1.97
C ALA A 9 10.75 -6.42 -3.28
N GLN A 10 11.43 -7.15 -4.15
CA GLN A 10 10.84 -7.63 -5.39
C GLN A 10 9.64 -8.53 -5.09
N GLN A 11 8.45 -8.07 -5.48
CA GLN A 11 7.26 -8.90 -5.48
C GLN A 11 7.16 -9.65 -6.81
N PRO A 12 6.70 -10.91 -6.81
CA PRO A 12 6.33 -11.57 -8.05
C PRO A 12 5.23 -10.75 -8.74
N PRO A 13 5.27 -10.62 -10.07
CA PRO A 13 4.20 -9.94 -10.79
C PRO A 13 2.86 -10.64 -10.53
N PRO A 14 1.74 -9.89 -10.49
CA PRO A 14 0.42 -10.50 -10.43
C PRO A 14 0.23 -11.49 -11.58
N ALA A 15 -0.21 -12.71 -11.27
CA ALA A 15 -0.48 -13.74 -12.26
C ALA A 15 -1.98 -13.82 -12.51
N PHE A 16 -2.43 -13.29 -13.64
CA PHE A 16 -3.83 -13.40 -14.07
C PHE A 16 -4.04 -14.55 -15.06
N ALA A 17 -5.27 -15.06 -15.09
CA ALA A 17 -5.66 -16.04 -16.09
C ALA A 17 -5.46 -15.48 -17.52
N PRO A 18 -5.01 -16.29 -18.48
CA PRO A 18 -4.86 -15.83 -19.86
C PRO A 18 -6.22 -15.47 -20.47
N GLY A 19 -6.25 -14.46 -21.34
CA GLY A 19 -7.44 -14.08 -22.10
C GLY A 19 -8.33 -13.01 -21.46
N LEU A 20 -7.91 -12.39 -20.36
CA LEU A 20 -8.56 -11.19 -19.84
C LEU A 20 -8.39 -10.01 -20.81
N ALA A 21 -9.42 -9.17 -20.94
CA ALA A 21 -9.35 -7.91 -21.67
C ALA A 21 -8.31 -6.97 -21.04
N ALA A 22 -7.66 -6.14 -21.84
CA ALA A 22 -6.57 -5.26 -21.38
C ALA A 22 -7.06 -4.28 -20.31
N GLU A 23 -8.23 -3.68 -20.49
CA GLU A 23 -8.83 -2.74 -19.55
C GLU A 23 -9.18 -3.40 -18.21
N ARG A 24 -9.51 -4.69 -18.24
CA ARG A 24 -9.76 -5.50 -17.05
C ARG A 24 -8.46 -5.77 -16.28
N VAL A 25 -7.39 -6.15 -17.00
CA VAL A 25 -6.06 -6.33 -16.40
C VAL A 25 -5.54 -5.03 -15.78
N ALA A 26 -5.68 -3.91 -16.50
CA ALA A 26 -5.30 -2.59 -16.03
C ALA A 26 -5.91 -2.24 -14.68
N ALA A 27 -7.24 -2.36 -14.57
CA ALA A 27 -7.96 -2.05 -13.34
C ALA A 27 -7.57 -2.96 -12.16
N LEU A 28 -7.30 -4.22 -12.45
CA LEU A 28 -6.83 -5.22 -11.50
C LEU A 28 -5.42 -4.86 -10.97
N VAL A 29 -4.47 -4.57 -11.86
CA VAL A 29 -3.10 -4.18 -11.51
C VAL A 29 -3.07 -2.92 -10.64
N GLY A 30 -3.86 -1.90 -10.98
CA GLY A 30 -3.93 -0.66 -10.21
C GLY A 30 -4.62 -0.82 -8.85
N GLY A 31 -5.67 -1.65 -8.77
CA GLY A 31 -6.52 -1.75 -7.58
C GLY A 31 -6.13 -2.77 -6.52
N GLN A 32 -5.49 -3.88 -6.91
CA GLN A 32 -5.30 -5.04 -6.03
C GLN A 32 -4.44 -4.79 -4.80
N ARG A 33 -3.50 -3.86 -4.88
CA ARG A 33 -2.64 -3.46 -3.76
C ARG A 33 -3.34 -2.51 -2.78
N MET A 34 -4.43 -1.88 -3.19
CA MET A 34 -5.07 -0.82 -2.43
C MET A 34 -5.95 -1.38 -1.31
N TRP A 35 -5.87 -0.80 -0.11
CA TRP A 35 -6.82 -1.08 0.96
C TRP A 35 -8.27 -0.79 0.55
N ALA A 36 -9.24 -1.47 1.17
CA ALA A 36 -10.63 -1.00 1.10
C ALA A 36 -10.77 0.30 1.92
N GLY A 37 -11.51 1.27 1.41
CA GLY A 37 -11.85 2.48 2.15
C GLY A 37 -12.55 2.14 3.46
N GLY A 38 -12.39 2.99 4.45
CA GLY A 38 -12.90 2.86 5.82
C GLY A 38 -12.16 1.84 6.69
N THR A 39 -11.11 1.20 6.17
CA THR A 39 -10.30 0.26 6.94
C THR A 39 -9.61 0.99 8.09
N VAL A 40 -9.67 0.40 9.28
CA VAL A 40 -8.80 0.79 10.39
C VAL A 40 -7.48 0.04 10.18
N LEU A 41 -6.48 0.76 9.68
CA LEU A 41 -5.15 0.25 9.46
C LEU A 41 -4.33 0.46 10.73
N HIS A 42 -3.96 -0.63 11.38
CA HIS A 42 -3.22 -0.63 12.61
C HIS A 42 -1.72 -0.70 12.30
N TYR A 43 -0.95 0.11 13.02
CA TYR A 43 0.50 0.05 12.98
C TYR A 43 1.09 -0.10 14.38
N CYS A 44 2.23 -0.76 14.48
CA CYS A 44 3.00 -0.84 15.73
C CYS A 44 4.49 -0.64 15.46
N PHE A 45 5.21 -0.18 16.49
CA PHE A 45 6.66 -0.15 16.48
C PHE A 45 7.22 -1.43 17.11
N LEU A 46 8.11 -2.11 16.39
CA LEU A 46 8.83 -3.26 16.91
C LEU A 46 9.95 -2.79 17.86
N GLY A 47 10.23 -3.61 18.88
CA GLY A 47 11.22 -3.27 19.90
C GLY A 47 11.27 -4.21 21.11
N GLY A 48 10.66 -5.39 21.03
CA GLY A 48 10.82 -6.44 22.04
C GLY A 48 12.15 -7.18 21.91
N ASP A 49 12.50 -7.99 22.92
CA ASP A 49 13.77 -8.70 23.02
C ASP A 49 14.07 -9.68 21.86
N THR A 50 13.03 -10.08 21.12
CA THR A 50 13.12 -10.99 19.97
C THR A 50 13.08 -10.26 18.62
N ASP A 51 12.96 -8.93 18.62
CA ASP A 51 12.87 -8.10 17.42
C ASP A 51 14.26 -7.74 16.93
N ASP A 52 14.95 -8.73 16.38
CA ASP A 52 16.27 -8.55 15.82
C ASP A 52 16.50 -9.34 14.53
N SER A 53 17.43 -8.84 13.72
CA SER A 53 18.02 -9.62 12.65
C SER A 53 19.24 -10.37 13.17
N VAL A 54 19.26 -11.67 12.88
CA VAL A 54 20.38 -12.56 13.21
C VAL A 54 21.33 -12.62 12.02
N VAL A 55 22.43 -11.87 12.08
CA VAL A 55 23.43 -11.81 11.01
C VAL A 55 24.56 -12.81 11.31
N PRO A 56 24.78 -13.83 10.45
CA PRO A 56 25.90 -14.75 10.63
C PRO A 56 27.24 -14.01 10.47
N MET A 57 28.07 -14.00 11.53
CA MET A 57 29.43 -13.48 11.43
C MET A 57 30.40 -14.57 10.98
N ARG A 58 31.20 -14.30 9.95
CA ARG A 58 32.30 -15.19 9.54
C ARG A 58 33.43 -15.12 10.57
N GLY A 59 33.75 -16.25 11.21
CA GLY A 59 34.96 -16.44 12.02
C GLY A 59 34.81 -16.38 13.55
N THR A 60 33.70 -15.87 14.09
CA THR A 60 33.50 -15.72 15.55
C THR A 60 32.57 -16.77 16.18
N GLY A 61 31.87 -17.56 15.35
CA GLY A 61 30.96 -18.63 15.81
C GLY A 61 29.68 -18.17 16.51
N ARG A 62 29.50 -16.85 16.75
CA ARG A 62 28.28 -16.27 17.32
C ARG A 62 27.68 -15.25 16.33
N PRO A 63 26.37 -15.30 16.06
CA PRO A 63 25.73 -14.33 15.19
C PRO A 63 25.66 -12.94 15.85
N ARG A 64 25.68 -11.89 15.03
CA ARG A 64 25.28 -10.54 15.47
C ARG A 64 23.77 -10.48 15.56
N ARG A 65 23.24 -9.84 16.59
CA ARG A 65 21.82 -9.48 16.70
C ARG A 65 21.69 -7.99 16.53
N ASP A 66 21.01 -7.57 15.47
CA ASP A 66 20.75 -6.17 15.16
C ASP A 66 19.29 -5.86 15.52
N ALA A 67 19.08 -5.13 16.61
CA ALA A 67 17.75 -4.80 17.12
C ALA A 67 16.98 -3.88 16.16
N TRP A 68 15.67 -4.06 16.11
CA TRP A 68 14.78 -3.23 15.29
C TRP A 68 14.18 -2.05 16.02
N ALA A 69 14.48 -1.88 17.31
CA ALA A 69 13.92 -0.83 18.14
C ALA A 69 14.41 0.56 17.70
N GLY A 70 13.46 1.44 17.35
CA GLY A 70 13.71 2.87 17.18
C GLY A 70 13.71 3.62 18.51
N THR A 71 14.37 4.77 18.53
CA THR A 71 14.24 5.76 19.62
C THR A 71 12.83 6.34 19.65
N GLU A 72 12.42 6.94 20.78
CA GLU A 72 11.10 7.55 20.88
C GLU A 72 10.96 8.75 19.94
N GLU A 73 12.05 9.50 19.74
CA GLU A 73 12.10 10.64 18.83
C GLU A 73 11.89 10.19 17.37
N GLN A 74 12.49 9.07 16.94
CA GLN A 74 12.22 8.53 15.61
C GLN A 74 10.78 8.02 15.45
N ARG A 75 10.21 7.40 16.51
CA ARG A 75 8.80 6.96 16.50
C ARG A 75 7.86 8.17 16.39
N ASP A 76 8.15 9.25 17.09
CA ASP A 76 7.40 10.50 17.00
C ASP A 76 7.42 11.08 15.58
N VAL A 77 8.57 11.07 14.89
CA VAL A 77 8.63 11.48 13.48
C VAL A 77 7.69 10.64 12.60
N VAL A 78 7.64 9.32 12.82
CA VAL A 78 6.75 8.42 12.07
C VAL A 78 5.28 8.70 12.41
N ARG A 79 4.93 8.87 13.69
CA ARG A 79 3.58 9.26 14.13
C ARG A 79 3.14 10.56 13.48
N ASP A 80 4.03 11.56 13.42
CA ASP A 80 3.77 12.85 12.80
C ASP A 80 3.48 12.72 11.30
N CYS A 81 4.17 11.82 10.61
CA CYS A 81 3.93 11.54 9.20
C CYS A 81 2.61 10.79 8.97
N PHE A 82 2.24 9.84 9.84
CA PHE A 82 0.92 9.22 9.82
C PHE A 82 -0.20 10.24 10.04
N ARG A 83 0.01 11.19 10.96
CA ARG A 83 -0.94 12.30 11.17
C ARG A 83 -1.08 13.17 9.92
N GLU A 84 0.03 13.50 9.24
CA GLU A 84 -0.04 14.29 8.00
C GLU A 84 -0.88 13.62 6.91
N TRP A 85 -0.68 12.32 6.66
CA TRP A 85 -1.51 11.56 5.72
C TRP A 85 -2.98 11.49 6.16
N ARG A 86 -3.24 11.27 7.45
CA ARG A 86 -4.60 11.23 8.01
C ARG A 86 -5.31 12.59 7.89
N ASP A 87 -4.60 13.69 8.14
CA ASP A 87 -5.16 15.04 8.18
C ASP A 87 -5.56 15.55 6.78
N LEU A 88 -5.23 14.82 5.71
CA LEU A 88 -5.83 14.98 4.37
C LEU A 88 -7.33 14.67 4.34
N GLY A 89 -7.85 13.95 5.34
CA GLY A 89 -9.24 13.50 5.38
C GLY A 89 -9.51 12.26 4.52
N ILE A 90 -8.48 11.46 4.25
CA ILE A 90 -8.63 10.18 3.53
C ILE A 90 -9.59 9.25 4.28
N GLY A 91 -10.27 8.40 3.52
CA GLY A 91 -11.19 7.39 4.03
C GLY A 91 -10.53 6.26 4.82
N LEU A 92 -9.28 6.34 5.23
CA LEU A 92 -8.63 5.33 6.08
C LEU A 92 -8.46 5.85 7.50
N VAL A 93 -8.53 4.95 8.48
CA VAL A 93 -8.23 5.28 9.88
C VAL A 93 -6.89 4.67 10.23
N LEU A 94 -5.91 5.49 10.58
CA LEU A 94 -4.56 5.06 10.92
C LEU A 94 -4.40 5.05 12.44
N THR A 95 -4.18 3.86 13.02
CA THR A 95 -4.21 3.66 14.49
C THR A 95 -2.95 2.98 14.99
N GLU A 96 -2.30 3.56 16.00
CA GLU A 96 -1.21 2.89 16.69
C GLU A 96 -1.74 1.83 17.67
N VAL A 97 -1.14 0.64 17.66
CA VAL A 97 -1.42 -0.43 18.61
C VAL A 97 -0.13 -0.92 19.27
N GLY A 98 -0.25 -1.41 20.51
CA GLY A 98 0.89 -1.97 21.25
C GLY A 98 1.16 -3.45 20.96
N ASP A 99 0.19 -4.17 20.40
CA ASP A 99 0.30 -5.60 20.09
C ASP A 99 0.49 -5.81 18.58
N ARG A 100 1.60 -6.45 18.20
CA ARG A 100 1.90 -6.72 16.78
C ARG A 100 0.87 -7.64 16.11
N SER A 101 0.19 -8.48 16.89
CA SER A 101 -0.85 -9.39 16.37
C SER A 101 -2.12 -8.65 15.97
N GLU A 102 -2.25 -7.39 16.39
CA GLU A 102 -3.30 -6.46 15.97
C GLU A 102 -2.83 -5.51 14.85
N ALA A 103 -1.57 -5.60 14.38
CA ALA A 103 -0.98 -4.63 13.46
C ALA A 103 -0.76 -5.19 12.05
N GLU A 104 -1.41 -4.57 11.06
CA GLU A 104 -1.08 -4.81 9.65
C GLU A 104 0.30 -4.25 9.29
N LEU A 105 0.66 -3.08 9.85
CA LEU A 105 1.95 -2.44 9.63
C LEU A 105 2.88 -2.60 10.85
N ARG A 106 4.01 -3.27 10.67
CA ARG A 106 5.00 -3.54 11.72
C ARG A 106 6.32 -2.84 11.38
N ILE A 107 6.65 -1.80 12.14
CA ILE A 107 7.69 -0.83 11.80
C ILE A 107 8.95 -1.10 12.62
N GLY A 108 10.08 -1.32 11.94
CA GLY A 108 11.40 -1.40 12.55
C GLY A 108 12.32 -0.26 12.12
N PHE A 109 13.45 -0.14 12.82
CA PHE A 109 14.45 0.93 12.63
C PHE A 109 15.86 0.38 12.50
N GLN A 110 16.03 -0.74 11.79
CA GLN A 110 17.32 -1.42 11.68
C GLN A 110 18.30 -0.60 10.83
N PRO A 111 19.39 -0.05 11.41
CA PRO A 111 20.34 0.75 10.65
C PRO A 111 21.07 -0.09 9.60
N GLY A 112 21.29 0.48 8.42
CA GLY A 112 22.03 -0.18 7.33
C GLY A 112 21.25 -1.24 6.54
N ASP A 113 20.00 -1.53 6.93
CA ASP A 113 19.10 -2.43 6.19
C ASP A 113 18.27 -1.67 5.11
N GLY A 114 18.61 -0.41 4.86
CA GLY A 114 17.86 0.50 4.00
C GLY A 114 16.50 0.91 4.59
N SER A 115 15.80 1.81 3.92
CA SER A 115 14.41 2.15 4.24
C SER A 115 13.49 1.54 3.19
N TRP A 116 12.37 0.96 3.61
CA TRP A 116 11.43 0.28 2.72
C TRP A 116 10.09 0.04 3.42
N SER A 117 9.04 -0.21 2.63
CA SER A 117 7.73 -0.64 3.12
C SER A 117 7.14 -1.66 2.14
N ALA A 118 6.34 -2.58 2.66
CA ALA A 118 5.38 -3.32 1.86
C ALA A 118 4.40 -2.34 1.19
N ILE A 119 3.93 -2.71 0.00
CA ILE A 119 3.05 -1.86 -0.80
C ILE A 119 1.60 -2.21 -0.49
N GLY A 120 0.88 -1.29 0.17
CA GLY A 120 -0.54 -1.48 0.47
C GLY A 120 -0.82 -2.83 1.18
N LYS A 121 -1.79 -3.58 0.64
CA LYS A 121 -2.23 -4.88 1.14
C LYS A 121 -1.16 -5.98 1.08
N ASP A 122 -0.02 -5.77 0.40
CA ASP A 122 1.09 -6.74 0.42
C ASP A 122 1.62 -6.97 1.85
N ALA A 123 1.43 -6.00 2.74
CA ALA A 123 1.73 -6.13 4.17
C ALA A 123 1.03 -7.33 4.84
N LEU A 124 -0.13 -7.76 4.31
CA LEU A 124 -0.90 -8.89 4.83
C LEU A 124 -0.24 -10.25 4.55
N HIS A 125 0.69 -10.31 3.59
CA HIS A 125 1.42 -11.53 3.25
C HIS A 125 2.74 -11.68 4.02
N VAL A 126 3.14 -10.66 4.77
CA VAL A 126 4.36 -10.66 5.58
C VAL A 126 4.10 -11.37 6.90
N GLY A 127 5.03 -12.23 7.32
CA GLY A 127 4.93 -12.98 8.58
C GLY A 127 4.72 -12.07 9.80
N LEU A 128 4.00 -12.58 10.80
CA LEU A 128 3.66 -11.85 12.03
C LEU A 128 4.89 -11.28 12.77
N ASN A 129 6.02 -12.00 12.70
CA ASN A 129 7.26 -11.63 13.39
C ASN A 129 8.21 -10.83 12.51
N ASP A 130 7.83 -10.53 11.27
CA ASP A 130 8.65 -9.78 10.33
C ASP A 130 8.16 -8.33 10.22
N ARG A 131 9.10 -7.43 9.91
CA ARG A 131 8.81 -6.03 9.59
C ARG A 131 8.03 -5.96 8.28
N THR A 132 7.04 -5.08 8.23
CA THR A 132 6.42 -4.66 6.95
C THR A 132 6.94 -3.31 6.50
N MET A 133 7.67 -2.60 7.37
CA MET A 133 8.31 -1.32 7.08
C MET A 133 9.61 -1.23 7.90
N ASN A 134 10.65 -0.67 7.30
CA ASN A 134 11.91 -0.38 7.98
C ASN A 134 12.39 1.03 7.70
N PHE A 135 13.01 1.64 8.70
CA PHE A 135 13.82 2.85 8.55
C PHE A 135 15.29 2.54 8.80
N GLY A 136 16.11 2.72 7.77
CA GLY A 136 17.52 2.31 7.77
C GLY A 136 18.49 3.34 8.36
N TRP A 137 17.98 4.48 8.82
CA TRP A 137 18.76 5.61 9.31
C TRP A 137 17.94 6.50 10.25
N ASP A 138 18.61 7.50 10.83
CA ASP A 138 18.00 8.43 11.77
C ASP A 138 17.03 9.39 11.07
N LEU A 139 15.76 9.32 11.44
CA LEU A 139 14.68 10.15 10.88
C LEU A 139 14.63 11.55 11.50
N THR A 140 15.33 11.76 12.62
CA THR A 140 15.37 13.05 13.32
C THR A 140 16.34 14.04 12.67
N ALA A 141 17.24 13.54 11.82
CA ALA A 141 18.16 14.39 11.07
C ALA A 141 17.40 15.27 10.05
N PRO A 142 17.91 16.49 9.76
CA PRO A 142 17.25 17.42 8.86
C PRO A 142 16.92 16.79 7.49
N GLY A 143 15.66 16.89 7.06
CA GLY A 143 15.17 16.35 5.79
C GLY A 143 14.78 14.87 5.83
N GLU A 144 15.24 14.08 6.81
CA GLU A 144 15.02 12.63 6.83
C GLU A 144 13.58 12.22 7.15
N ARG A 145 12.78 13.16 7.69
CA ARG A 145 11.32 13.02 7.80
C ARG A 145 10.66 12.68 6.46
N ALA A 146 11.20 13.15 5.33
CA ALA A 146 10.66 12.83 4.01
C ALA A 146 10.65 11.31 3.75
N THR A 147 11.64 10.58 4.29
CA THR A 147 11.69 9.12 4.22
C THR A 147 10.46 8.49 4.88
N ALA A 148 10.02 8.99 6.03
CA ALA A 148 8.82 8.47 6.71
C ALA A 148 7.54 8.73 5.91
N LEU A 149 7.37 9.93 5.34
CA LEU A 149 6.24 10.21 4.46
C LEU A 149 6.22 9.27 3.24
N HIS A 150 7.38 9.06 2.62
CA HIS A 150 7.56 8.17 1.47
C HIS A 150 7.20 6.72 1.79
N GLN A 151 7.73 6.17 2.90
CA GLN A 151 7.43 4.79 3.29
C GLN A 151 5.95 4.59 3.64
N ILE A 152 5.31 5.60 4.24
CA ILE A 152 3.86 5.56 4.47
C ILE A 152 3.11 5.63 3.12
N GLY A 153 3.59 6.39 2.14
CA GLY A 153 3.04 6.39 0.78
C GLY A 153 3.00 4.99 0.15
N HIS A 154 4.09 4.21 0.28
CA HIS A 154 4.09 2.79 -0.10
C HIS A 154 3.08 1.96 0.69
N ALA A 155 3.00 2.12 2.01
CA ALA A 155 1.99 1.43 2.83
C ALA A 155 0.55 1.79 2.44
N LEU A 156 0.35 2.94 1.77
CA LEU A 156 -0.92 3.37 1.16
C LEU A 156 -1.08 2.96 -0.31
N GLY A 157 -0.12 2.21 -0.88
CA GLY A 157 -0.21 1.64 -2.23
C GLY A 157 0.47 2.45 -3.34
N MET A 158 1.22 3.51 -3.01
CA MET A 158 1.97 4.28 -4.00
C MET A 158 3.26 3.56 -4.43
N LEU A 159 3.65 3.74 -5.68
CA LEU A 159 4.92 3.27 -6.24
C LEU A 159 5.87 4.45 -6.50
N HIS A 160 7.12 4.18 -6.85
CA HIS A 160 8.07 5.25 -7.15
C HIS A 160 7.69 6.03 -8.41
N GLU A 161 7.81 7.34 -8.33
CA GLU A 161 7.34 8.26 -9.37
C GLU A 161 8.28 8.27 -10.59
N HIS A 162 9.59 8.11 -10.39
CA HIS A 162 10.58 8.00 -11.48
C HIS A 162 10.42 6.77 -12.37
N GLN A 163 9.74 5.73 -11.87
CA GLN A 163 9.46 4.53 -12.63
C GLN A 163 8.21 4.68 -13.51
N SER A 164 7.47 5.79 -13.37
CA SER A 164 6.30 6.10 -14.19
C SER A 164 6.67 6.09 -15.69
N PRO A 165 5.89 5.40 -16.54
CA PRO A 165 6.13 5.44 -17.99
C PRO A 165 5.89 6.84 -18.57
N PHE A 166 5.19 7.72 -17.83
CA PHE A 166 4.90 9.10 -18.21
C PHE A 166 6.03 10.07 -17.84
N ALA A 167 7.06 9.63 -17.12
CA ALA A 167 8.17 10.49 -16.71
C ALA A 167 9.04 10.95 -17.89
N GLY A 168 9.04 10.20 -18.99
CA GLY A 168 9.92 10.46 -20.12
C GLY A 168 11.41 10.35 -19.77
N ILE A 169 11.74 9.79 -18.59
CA ILE A 169 13.12 9.65 -18.16
C ILE A 169 13.84 8.64 -19.06
N LEU A 170 14.94 9.11 -19.63
CA LEU A 170 15.98 8.31 -20.25
C LEU A 170 17.19 8.33 -19.33
N TRP A 171 17.55 7.17 -18.80
CA TRP A 171 18.69 7.00 -17.91
C TRP A 171 20.00 6.82 -18.69
N ASP A 172 21.11 7.26 -18.09
CA ASP A 172 22.42 6.66 -18.36
C ASP A 172 22.56 5.43 -17.45
N ASP A 173 22.10 4.28 -17.94
CA ASP A 173 22.03 3.03 -17.17
C ASP A 173 23.35 2.66 -16.50
N GLU A 174 24.49 2.84 -17.19
CA GLU A 174 25.81 2.49 -16.65
C GLU A 174 26.25 3.48 -15.56
N ALA A 175 25.95 4.77 -15.71
CA ALA A 175 26.16 5.74 -14.65
C ALA A 175 25.30 5.42 -13.42
N VAL A 176 24.03 5.07 -13.61
CA VAL A 176 23.14 4.64 -12.52
C VAL A 176 23.68 3.39 -11.82
N TYR A 177 24.06 2.34 -12.56
CA TYR A 177 24.66 1.15 -11.94
C TYR A 177 25.94 1.47 -11.16
N THR A 178 26.79 2.35 -11.69
CA THR A 178 28.05 2.74 -11.04
C THR A 178 27.81 3.51 -9.75
N GLU A 179 26.90 4.50 -9.79
CA GLU A 179 26.52 5.31 -8.62
C GLU A 179 25.93 4.42 -7.52
N LEU A 180 24.97 3.55 -7.86
CA LEU A 180 24.25 2.74 -6.89
C LEU A 180 25.06 1.55 -6.34
N ALA A 181 26.10 1.10 -7.06
CA ALA A 181 27.07 0.13 -6.54
C ALA A 181 28.02 0.73 -5.47
N GLY A 182 28.17 2.06 -5.47
CA GLY A 182 28.94 2.81 -4.48
C GLY A 182 28.25 2.97 -3.11
N PRO A 183 28.97 3.48 -2.10
CA PRO A 183 28.36 3.86 -0.83
C PRO A 183 27.38 5.04 -1.01
N PRO A 184 26.29 5.11 -0.22
CA PRO A 184 25.95 4.23 0.90
C PRO A 184 25.13 2.97 0.49
N ASN A 185 24.75 2.84 -0.78
CA ASN A 185 23.74 1.88 -1.21
C ASN A 185 24.32 0.46 -1.39
N HIS A 186 25.46 0.34 -2.08
CA HIS A 186 26.10 -0.95 -2.38
C HIS A 186 25.16 -1.95 -3.07
N TRP A 187 24.33 -1.47 -4.00
CA TRP A 187 23.33 -2.30 -4.67
C TRP A 187 23.95 -3.13 -5.79
N SER A 188 23.40 -4.33 -5.97
CA SER A 188 23.62 -5.11 -7.18
C SER A 188 22.97 -4.42 -8.38
N ARG A 189 23.41 -4.78 -9.59
CA ARG A 189 22.73 -4.36 -10.83
C ARG A 189 21.26 -4.77 -10.83
N GLU A 190 20.94 -5.98 -10.39
CA GLU A 190 19.56 -6.46 -10.31
C GLU A 190 18.69 -5.61 -9.39
N ARG A 191 19.17 -5.30 -8.19
CA ARG A 191 18.47 -4.43 -7.24
C ARG A 191 18.29 -3.01 -7.78
N THR A 192 19.33 -2.48 -8.43
CA THR A 192 19.30 -1.17 -9.09
C THR A 192 18.30 -1.14 -10.24
N PHE A 193 18.29 -2.17 -11.08
CA PHE A 193 17.33 -2.29 -12.15
C PHE A 193 15.91 -2.31 -11.60
N HIS A 194 15.63 -3.14 -10.60
CA HIS A 194 14.29 -3.27 -10.05
C HIS A 194 13.76 -1.96 -9.41
N ASN A 195 14.60 -1.25 -8.67
CA ASN A 195 14.19 -0.08 -7.89
C ASN A 195 14.32 1.25 -8.66
N ILE A 196 15.20 1.33 -9.66
CA ILE A 196 15.49 2.58 -10.39
C ILE A 196 15.09 2.48 -11.87
N LEU A 197 15.65 1.51 -12.59
CA LEU A 197 15.59 1.52 -14.06
C LEU A 197 14.33 0.86 -14.65
N ARG A 198 13.72 -0.10 -13.94
CA ARG A 198 12.50 -0.76 -14.37
C ARG A 198 11.42 0.30 -14.50
N LYS A 199 10.77 0.35 -15.67
CA LYS A 199 9.55 1.12 -15.89
C LYS A 199 8.34 0.33 -15.40
N LEU A 200 7.43 1.03 -14.77
CA LEU A 200 6.10 0.54 -14.44
C LEU A 200 5.24 0.52 -15.71
N ASP A 201 4.25 -0.37 -15.73
CA ASP A 201 3.17 -0.27 -16.70
C ASP A 201 2.31 0.97 -16.39
N GLY A 202 1.62 1.51 -17.41
CA GLY A 202 0.77 2.70 -17.25
C GLY A 202 -0.30 2.53 -16.17
N ASP A 203 -0.78 1.30 -16.00
CA ASP A 203 -1.80 0.93 -15.03
C ASP A 203 -1.23 0.65 -13.63
N GLU A 204 0.10 0.48 -13.51
CA GLU A 204 0.79 0.40 -12.23
C GLU A 204 1.09 1.80 -11.67
N ALA A 205 1.31 2.81 -12.53
CA ALA A 205 1.73 4.14 -12.14
C ALA A 205 0.73 4.85 -11.21
N ASN A 206 1.22 5.80 -10.40
CA ASN A 206 0.36 6.56 -9.48
C ASN A 206 -0.65 7.45 -10.23
N GLY A 207 -0.31 7.88 -11.45
CA GLY A 207 -1.20 8.67 -12.27
C GLY A 207 -0.71 8.76 -13.72
N PRO A 208 -1.52 9.36 -14.60
CA PRO A 208 -1.21 9.51 -16.03
C PRO A 208 -0.24 10.65 -16.34
N VAL A 209 0.22 11.39 -15.33
CA VAL A 209 1.12 12.53 -15.44
C VAL A 209 2.21 12.35 -14.41
N TRP A 210 3.46 12.46 -14.84
CA TRP A 210 4.61 12.40 -13.94
C TRP A 210 4.71 13.65 -13.07
N ASP A 211 4.91 13.45 -11.77
CA ASP A 211 5.11 14.52 -10.80
C ASP A 211 6.54 14.52 -10.21
N PRO A 212 7.48 15.32 -10.74
CA PRO A 212 8.84 15.42 -10.22
C PRO A 212 8.91 16.04 -8.80
N GLN A 213 7.80 16.52 -8.25
CA GLN A 213 7.70 17.06 -6.88
C GLN A 213 7.08 16.06 -5.89
N SER A 214 6.66 14.88 -6.36
CA SER A 214 6.05 13.84 -5.53
C SER A 214 6.97 13.45 -4.38
N ILE A 215 6.37 13.11 -3.23
CA ILE A 215 7.08 12.44 -2.15
C ILE A 215 7.65 11.08 -2.58
N MET A 216 7.08 10.47 -3.62
CA MET A 216 7.49 9.19 -4.19
C MET A 216 8.58 9.32 -5.25
N GLU A 217 8.97 10.55 -5.62
CA GLU A 217 10.10 10.82 -6.50
C GLU A 217 11.41 10.76 -5.72
N TYR A 218 12.44 10.17 -6.32
CA TYR A 218 13.76 10.12 -5.71
C TYR A 218 14.61 11.33 -6.08
N PRO A 219 15.46 11.81 -5.16
CA PRO A 219 16.50 12.77 -5.52
C PRO A 219 17.58 12.05 -6.34
N PHE A 220 17.87 12.52 -7.54
CA PHE A 220 18.94 11.98 -8.39
C PHE A 220 20.02 13.03 -8.62
N PRO A 221 21.31 12.71 -8.37
CA PRO A 221 22.41 13.63 -8.65
C PRO A 221 22.58 13.86 -10.17
N SER A 222 23.33 14.91 -10.50
CA SER A 222 23.69 15.22 -11.89
C SER A 222 24.39 14.05 -12.59
N GLY A 223 24.10 13.87 -13.88
CA GLY A 223 24.78 12.88 -14.73
C GLY A 223 24.15 11.50 -14.78
N LEU A 224 23.05 11.26 -14.08
CA LEU A 224 22.28 10.00 -14.19
C LEU A 224 21.17 10.05 -15.24
N ILE A 225 20.58 11.23 -15.43
CA ILE A 225 19.43 11.44 -16.32
C ILE A 225 19.93 12.08 -17.63
N LEU A 226 19.65 11.45 -18.76
CA LEU A 226 19.96 11.96 -20.10
C LEU A 226 18.82 12.82 -20.65
N GLU A 227 17.58 12.43 -20.39
CA GLU A 227 16.37 13.19 -20.72
C GLU A 227 15.34 13.06 -19.59
N PRO A 228 14.51 14.09 -19.33
CA PRO A 228 14.51 15.41 -19.98
C PRO A 228 15.78 16.25 -19.70
N GLU A 229 16.21 17.08 -20.65
CA GLU A 229 17.49 17.83 -20.55
C GLU A 229 17.60 18.70 -19.29
N HIS A 230 16.48 19.28 -18.84
CA HIS A 230 16.42 20.06 -17.60
C HIS A 230 16.90 19.28 -16.36
N TYR A 231 16.74 17.96 -16.32
CA TYR A 231 17.13 17.11 -15.20
C TYR A 231 18.54 16.51 -15.33
N ARG A 232 19.31 16.85 -16.37
CA ARG A 232 20.73 16.43 -16.51
C ARG A 232 21.60 16.92 -15.35
N SER A 233 21.27 18.09 -14.79
CA SER A 233 21.94 18.66 -13.61
C SER A 233 21.49 18.04 -12.29
N GLY A 234 20.56 17.08 -12.32
CA GLY A 234 19.97 16.44 -11.15
C GLY A 234 18.49 16.77 -10.99
N LEU A 235 17.84 15.98 -10.15
CA LEU A 235 16.44 16.08 -9.75
C LEU A 235 16.38 16.04 -8.23
N GLU A 236 15.74 17.05 -7.62
CA GLU A 236 15.69 17.20 -6.16
C GLU A 236 14.26 17.55 -5.75
N PRO A 237 13.44 16.57 -5.35
CA PRO A 237 12.09 16.82 -4.86
C PRO A 237 12.11 17.51 -3.48
N PRO A 238 11.04 18.22 -3.09
CA PRO A 238 11.01 19.02 -1.87
C PRO A 238 10.96 18.21 -0.56
N GLY A 239 10.68 16.91 -0.62
CA GLY A 239 10.53 16.07 0.57
C GLY A 239 9.22 16.27 1.33
N THR A 240 8.17 16.70 0.65
CA THR A 240 6.82 16.96 1.19
C THR A 240 5.75 16.39 0.27
N LEU A 241 4.54 16.15 0.77
CA LEU A 241 3.42 15.71 -0.08
C LEU A 241 3.05 16.76 -1.13
N SER A 242 3.16 16.39 -2.41
CA SER A 242 2.75 17.20 -3.55
C SER A 242 1.21 17.31 -3.67
N ALA A 243 0.73 18.06 -4.65
CA ALA A 243 -0.69 18.07 -4.97
C ALA A 243 -1.16 16.73 -5.54
N ALA A 244 -0.36 16.08 -6.39
CA ALA A 244 -0.70 14.81 -7.00
C ALA A 244 -0.71 13.67 -5.96
N ASP A 245 0.20 13.69 -4.98
CA ASP A 245 0.22 12.71 -3.88
C ASP A 245 -1.09 12.73 -3.08
N LYS A 246 -1.57 13.93 -2.76
CA LYS A 246 -2.80 14.15 -2.01
C LYS A 246 -4.02 13.72 -2.84
N GLU A 247 -4.03 14.05 -4.12
CA GLU A 247 -5.09 13.64 -5.04
C GLU A 247 -5.14 12.12 -5.19
N PHE A 248 -3.99 11.46 -5.34
CA PHE A 248 -3.90 10.00 -5.39
C PHE A 248 -4.57 9.36 -4.17
N ALA A 249 -4.19 9.81 -2.97
CA ALA A 249 -4.71 9.26 -1.74
C ALA A 249 -6.22 9.52 -1.58
N LEU A 250 -6.70 10.73 -1.92
CA LEU A 250 -8.13 11.06 -1.86
C LEU A 250 -8.97 10.34 -2.92
N ARG A 251 -8.40 10.03 -4.09
CA ARG A 251 -9.07 9.28 -5.16
C ARG A 251 -9.28 7.83 -4.76
N TRP A 252 -8.25 7.18 -4.22
CA TRP A 252 -8.31 5.78 -3.81
C TRP A 252 -8.98 5.58 -2.44
N TYR A 253 -8.90 6.59 -1.58
CA TYR A 253 -9.46 6.61 -0.24
C TYR A 253 -10.31 7.86 -0.04
N PRO A 254 -11.45 7.99 -0.75
CA PRO A 254 -12.36 9.10 -0.52
C PRO A 254 -12.90 9.07 0.92
N PRO A 255 -13.20 10.23 1.53
CA PRO A 255 -13.81 10.27 2.85
C PRO A 255 -15.04 9.36 2.93
N THR A 256 -15.13 8.54 3.98
CA THR A 256 -16.22 7.57 4.09
C THR A 256 -17.53 8.26 4.45
N GLY A 257 -18.56 7.99 3.65
CA GLY A 257 -19.93 8.42 3.90
C GLY A 257 -20.66 7.52 4.89
N ARG A 258 -21.92 7.87 5.17
CA ARG A 258 -22.81 6.99 5.95
C ARG A 258 -23.19 5.78 5.08
N PRO A 259 -22.96 4.53 5.55
CA PRO A 259 -23.29 3.35 4.77
C PRO A 259 -24.81 3.21 4.55
N GLY A 260 -25.20 2.79 3.34
CA GLY A 260 -26.59 2.46 3.00
C GLY A 260 -27.04 1.14 3.65
N PRO A 261 -28.34 0.85 3.77
CA PRO A 261 -28.78 -0.42 4.37
C PRO A 261 -28.60 -1.60 3.39
N LEU A 262 -27.99 -2.70 3.86
CA LEU A 262 -28.01 -4.01 3.20
C LEU A 262 -29.00 -4.91 3.93
N VAL A 263 -30.26 -4.89 3.47
CA VAL A 263 -31.32 -5.73 4.03
C VAL A 263 -31.20 -7.15 3.46
N PRO A 264 -31.13 -8.20 4.30
CA PRO A 264 -31.07 -9.56 3.80
C PRO A 264 -32.19 -9.91 2.80
N PHE A 265 -31.85 -10.70 1.79
CA PHE A 265 -32.68 -11.10 0.65
C PHE A 265 -33.17 -9.94 -0.24
N ARG A 266 -32.49 -8.80 -0.21
CA ARG A 266 -32.72 -7.69 -1.15
C ARG A 266 -31.40 -7.31 -1.80
N SER A 267 -31.34 -7.39 -3.12
CA SER A 267 -30.19 -6.90 -3.87
C SER A 267 -30.17 -5.37 -3.89
N VAL A 268 -28.97 -4.81 -3.89
CA VAL A 268 -28.73 -3.37 -4.03
C VAL A 268 -27.83 -3.16 -5.26
N PRO A 269 -28.27 -2.41 -6.28
CA PRO A 269 -27.43 -2.04 -7.40
C PRO A 269 -26.22 -1.22 -6.92
N LEU A 270 -25.03 -1.52 -7.45
CA LEU A 270 -23.80 -0.85 -7.03
C LEU A 270 -23.55 0.44 -7.81
N GLY A 271 -23.80 0.45 -9.12
CA GLY A 271 -23.58 1.64 -9.98
C GLY A 271 -22.15 2.19 -9.92
N LEU A 272 -21.17 1.36 -9.58
CA LEU A 272 -19.77 1.74 -9.34
C LEU A 272 -18.97 1.75 -10.65
N GLY A 273 -18.09 2.73 -10.79
CA GLY A 273 -16.99 2.74 -11.74
C GLY A 273 -15.74 2.01 -11.23
N PRO A 274 -14.70 1.88 -12.09
CA PRO A 274 -13.42 1.29 -11.69
C PRO A 274 -12.78 2.01 -10.49
N GLY A 275 -12.40 1.25 -9.48
CA GLY A 275 -11.79 1.74 -8.23
C GLY A 275 -12.77 2.33 -7.22
N GLU A 276 -14.03 2.57 -7.62
CA GLU A 276 -15.05 3.11 -6.73
C GLU A 276 -15.53 2.07 -5.71
N GLN A 277 -16.09 2.57 -4.61
CA GLN A 277 -16.52 1.74 -3.50
C GLN A 277 -17.90 2.16 -3.00
N ALA A 278 -18.70 1.17 -2.59
CA ALA A 278 -19.92 1.35 -1.84
C ALA A 278 -19.84 0.66 -0.48
N ASP A 279 -20.35 1.35 0.54
CA ASP A 279 -20.40 0.87 1.92
C ASP A 279 -21.85 0.64 2.34
N PHE A 280 -22.09 -0.51 2.96
CA PHE A 280 -23.40 -0.93 3.42
C PHE A 280 -23.40 -1.41 4.85
N ARG A 281 -24.45 -1.08 5.59
CA ARG A 281 -24.71 -1.53 6.94
C ARG A 281 -25.62 -2.76 6.90
N LEU A 282 -25.17 -3.82 7.56
CA LEU A 282 -25.91 -5.06 7.73
C LEU A 282 -26.24 -5.26 9.22
N ASP A 283 -27.54 -5.25 9.55
CA ASP A 283 -28.06 -5.67 10.85
C ASP A 283 -28.81 -7.00 10.66
N PRO A 284 -28.23 -8.16 11.01
CA PRO A 284 -28.85 -9.46 10.78
C PRO A 284 -30.11 -9.62 11.65
N PRO A 285 -31.26 -10.03 11.07
CA PRO A 285 -32.50 -10.24 11.82
C PRO A 285 -32.45 -11.47 12.74
N GLU A 286 -31.57 -12.42 12.42
CA GLU A 286 -31.40 -13.71 13.08
C GLU A 286 -29.92 -14.14 13.10
N THR A 287 -29.51 -14.86 14.14
CA THR A 287 -28.16 -15.43 14.23
C THR A 287 -28.09 -16.70 13.39
N ARG A 288 -27.46 -16.64 12.22
CA ARG A 288 -27.22 -17.79 11.34
C ARG A 288 -26.09 -17.51 10.36
N GLU A 289 -25.78 -18.50 9.55
CA GLU A 289 -24.92 -18.30 8.38
C GLU A 289 -25.70 -17.52 7.31
N TYR A 290 -25.05 -16.51 6.75
CA TYR A 290 -25.47 -15.78 5.57
C TYR A 290 -24.34 -15.81 4.54
N THR A 291 -24.71 -15.62 3.28
CA THR A 291 -23.77 -15.29 2.21
C THR A 291 -23.91 -13.80 1.88
N VAL A 292 -22.79 -13.08 1.82
CA VAL A 292 -22.72 -11.73 1.25
C VAL A 292 -21.93 -11.82 -0.04
N GLY A 293 -22.48 -11.37 -1.15
CA GLY A 293 -21.77 -11.44 -2.41
C GLY A 293 -22.27 -10.48 -3.47
N THR A 294 -21.44 -10.35 -4.50
CA THR A 294 -21.75 -9.57 -5.70
C THR A 294 -22.45 -10.42 -6.75
N PHE A 295 -23.14 -9.73 -7.67
CA PHE A 295 -23.79 -10.29 -8.84
C PHE A 295 -23.45 -9.41 -10.03
N GLY A 296 -23.41 -10.04 -11.20
CA GLY A 296 -23.06 -9.40 -12.46
C GLY A 296 -21.68 -9.84 -12.95
N ASP A 297 -21.32 -9.31 -14.11
CA ASP A 297 -20.03 -9.56 -14.77
C ASP A 297 -19.03 -8.49 -14.31
N SER A 298 -18.35 -8.75 -13.19
CA SER A 298 -17.44 -7.81 -12.56
C SER A 298 -16.33 -8.47 -11.75
N ASP A 299 -15.25 -7.71 -11.56
CA ASP A 299 -14.23 -7.97 -10.55
C ASP A 299 -14.47 -7.03 -9.37
N ALA A 300 -14.61 -7.59 -8.18
CA ALA A 300 -14.82 -6.86 -6.95
C ALA A 300 -14.08 -7.49 -5.76
N VAL A 301 -13.72 -6.64 -4.81
CA VAL A 301 -13.39 -7.07 -3.46
C VAL A 301 -14.55 -6.75 -2.53
N VAL A 302 -15.01 -7.77 -1.80
CA VAL A 302 -15.99 -7.63 -0.74
C VAL A 302 -15.26 -7.80 0.58
N VAL A 303 -15.46 -6.86 1.50
CA VAL A 303 -14.88 -6.92 2.84
C VAL A 303 -15.97 -6.67 3.87
N VAL A 304 -16.03 -7.52 4.90
CA VAL A 304 -16.98 -7.40 6.00
C VAL A 304 -16.22 -7.03 7.26
N PHE A 305 -16.72 -5.99 7.93
CA PHE A 305 -16.26 -5.56 9.24
C PHE A 305 -17.39 -5.77 10.26
N GLU A 306 -17.04 -6.19 11.46
CA GLU A 306 -17.93 -6.16 12.61
C GLU A 306 -17.68 -4.87 13.40
N GLU A 307 -18.73 -4.12 13.71
CA GLU A 307 -18.63 -2.95 14.57
C GLU A 307 -18.55 -3.41 16.03
N ARG A 308 -17.40 -3.17 16.67
CA ARG A 308 -17.17 -3.45 18.09
C ARG A 308 -16.84 -2.14 18.80
N ASP A 309 -17.68 -1.76 19.75
CA ASP A 309 -17.56 -0.49 20.49
C ASP A 309 -17.46 0.75 19.59
N GLY A 310 -18.17 0.72 18.46
CA GLY A 310 -18.16 1.79 17.45
C GLY A 310 -16.96 1.77 16.50
N VAL A 311 -16.04 0.80 16.65
CA VAL A 311 -14.86 0.64 15.78
C VAL A 311 -15.07 -0.56 14.83
N PRO A 312 -14.96 -0.37 13.51
CA PRO A 312 -14.97 -1.48 12.56
C PRO A 312 -13.76 -2.38 12.76
N ARG A 313 -13.99 -3.69 12.98
CA ARG A 313 -12.96 -4.72 13.04
C ARG A 313 -13.12 -5.69 11.89
N PHE A 314 -12.02 -5.96 11.18
CA PHE A 314 -12.03 -6.89 10.05
C PHE A 314 -12.60 -8.24 10.51
N LEU A 315 -13.56 -8.77 9.74
CA LEU A 315 -14.13 -10.09 9.98
C LEU A 315 -13.67 -11.07 8.91
N VAL A 316 -13.85 -10.70 7.64
CA VAL A 316 -13.56 -11.54 6.48
C VAL A 316 -13.57 -10.70 5.21
N GLY A 317 -12.77 -11.07 4.22
CA GLY A 317 -12.79 -10.46 2.89
C GLY A 317 -12.60 -11.52 1.81
N GLN A 318 -13.08 -11.21 0.61
CA GLN A 318 -12.86 -12.01 -0.58
C GLN A 318 -12.67 -11.10 -1.78
N ASP A 319 -11.66 -11.43 -2.58
CA ASP A 319 -11.31 -10.78 -3.83
C ASP A 319 -11.50 -11.81 -4.94
N ASP A 320 -12.35 -11.50 -5.92
CA ASP A 320 -12.60 -12.37 -7.09
C ASP A 320 -11.83 -11.91 -8.34
N GLY A 321 -10.94 -10.93 -8.19
CA GLY A 321 -10.27 -10.25 -9.29
C GLY A 321 -9.60 -11.20 -10.27
N GLY A 322 -9.93 -11.05 -11.55
CA GLY A 322 -9.40 -11.86 -12.64
C GLY A 322 -10.02 -13.26 -12.75
N THR A 323 -11.06 -13.57 -11.97
CA THR A 323 -11.78 -14.85 -12.04
C THR A 323 -13.09 -14.74 -12.83
N SER A 324 -13.70 -15.87 -13.20
CA SER A 324 -15.03 -15.86 -13.82
C SER A 324 -16.17 -15.86 -12.79
N GLY A 325 -15.85 -15.85 -11.49
CA GLY A 325 -16.82 -15.90 -10.40
C GLY A 325 -17.20 -14.50 -9.90
N ASN A 326 -18.05 -14.49 -8.88
CA ASN A 326 -18.32 -13.30 -8.08
C ASN A 326 -17.80 -13.51 -6.65
N ALA A 327 -17.35 -12.45 -6.00
CA ALA A 327 -16.97 -12.44 -4.60
C ALA A 327 -18.19 -12.81 -3.74
N ALA A 328 -18.04 -13.85 -2.90
CA ALA A 328 -19.15 -14.43 -2.14
C ALA A 328 -18.67 -15.02 -0.81
N ILE A 329 -18.82 -14.25 0.25
CA ILE A 329 -18.39 -14.57 1.60
C ILE A 329 -19.50 -15.30 2.34
N ARG A 330 -19.20 -16.47 2.90
CA ARG A 330 -20.06 -17.14 3.88
C ARG A 330 -19.57 -16.85 5.29
N ALA A 331 -20.43 -16.27 6.11
CA ALA A 331 -20.11 -15.95 7.49
C ALA A 331 -21.33 -16.10 8.41
N ARG A 332 -21.07 -16.48 9.66
CA ARG A 332 -22.10 -16.51 10.69
C ARG A 332 -22.27 -15.11 11.30
N PHE A 333 -23.34 -14.43 10.95
CA PHE A 333 -23.70 -13.15 11.55
C PHE A 333 -24.58 -13.34 12.78
N VAL A 334 -24.39 -12.49 13.78
CA VAL A 334 -25.06 -12.59 15.09
C VAL A 334 -26.08 -11.47 15.24
N LYS A 335 -27.34 -11.84 15.51
CA LYS A 335 -28.43 -10.90 15.79
C LYS A 335 -28.04 -9.94 16.91
N GLY A 336 -28.31 -8.65 16.70
CA GLY A 336 -27.99 -7.59 17.66
C GLY A 336 -26.57 -7.04 17.53
N ARG A 337 -25.71 -7.66 16.71
CA ARG A 337 -24.45 -7.06 16.26
C ARG A 337 -24.66 -6.29 14.97
N ARG A 338 -23.74 -5.39 14.65
CA ARG A 338 -23.74 -4.59 13.43
C ARG A 338 -22.52 -4.91 12.60
N TYR A 339 -22.72 -4.96 11.29
CA TYR A 339 -21.65 -5.20 10.33
C TYR A 339 -21.65 -4.09 9.27
N VAL A 340 -20.46 -3.83 8.72
CA VAL A 340 -20.28 -2.97 7.56
C VAL A 340 -19.70 -3.83 6.44
N VAL A 341 -20.44 -3.93 5.34
CA VAL A 341 -20.03 -4.58 4.11
C VAL A 341 -19.52 -3.51 3.16
N ARG A 342 -18.31 -3.68 2.65
CA ARG A 342 -17.70 -2.78 1.69
C ARG A 342 -17.46 -3.53 0.41
N VAL A 343 -17.85 -2.93 -0.69
CA VAL A 343 -17.66 -3.49 -2.03
C VAL A 343 -16.90 -2.47 -2.84
N ARG A 344 -15.68 -2.82 -3.27
CA ARG A 344 -14.93 -2.04 -4.24
C ARG A 344 -14.92 -2.79 -5.56
N LEU A 345 -15.27 -2.09 -6.63
CA LEU A 345 -15.28 -2.63 -7.98
C LEU A 345 -13.92 -2.34 -8.64
N TYR A 346 -13.26 -3.35 -9.17
CA TYR A 346 -12.10 -3.15 -10.03
C TYR A 346 -12.57 -2.90 -11.46
N SER A 347 -13.39 -3.81 -12.01
CA SER A 347 -13.86 -3.73 -13.39
C SER A 347 -15.27 -4.31 -13.56
N SER A 348 -15.96 -3.92 -14.63
CA SER A 348 -17.20 -4.57 -15.09
C SER A 348 -17.18 -4.66 -16.62
N TRP A 349 -17.72 -5.75 -17.18
CA TRP A 349 -17.63 -6.03 -18.63
C TRP A 349 -18.90 -6.57 -19.26
N GLY A 350 -19.96 -6.79 -18.48
CA GLY A 350 -21.28 -7.18 -18.99
C GLY A 350 -22.16 -5.98 -19.34
N ALA A 351 -23.23 -6.24 -20.11
CA ALA A 351 -24.26 -5.23 -20.40
C ALA A 351 -25.25 -5.01 -19.25
N GLY A 352 -25.15 -5.80 -18.17
CA GLY A 352 -26.03 -5.76 -17.00
C GLY A 352 -25.45 -4.96 -15.84
N GLU A 353 -26.30 -4.58 -14.90
CA GLU A 353 -25.89 -3.91 -13.66
C GLU A 353 -25.21 -4.90 -12.70
N THR A 354 -24.26 -4.39 -11.93
CA THR A 354 -23.70 -5.12 -10.77
C THR A 354 -24.50 -4.82 -9.52
N ALA A 355 -24.62 -5.81 -8.64
CA ALA A 355 -25.36 -5.67 -7.39
C ALA A 355 -24.67 -6.40 -6.25
N VAL A 356 -25.01 -6.05 -5.01
CA VAL A 356 -24.63 -6.78 -3.80
C VAL A 356 -25.88 -7.28 -3.08
N MET A 357 -25.82 -8.45 -2.45
CA MET A 357 -26.88 -8.96 -1.58
C MET A 357 -26.29 -9.69 -0.38
N CYS A 358 -27.06 -9.76 0.70
CA CYS A 358 -26.86 -10.70 1.81
C CYS A 358 -28.03 -11.69 1.83
N TRP A 359 -27.83 -13.01 1.92
CA TRP A 359 -28.91 -14.01 1.92
C TRP A 359 -28.65 -15.22 2.84
#